data_AF-A0A1V9R8F7-F1
#
_entry.id   AF-A0A1V9R8F7-F1
#
_cell.length_a   1.000
_cell.length_b   1.000
_cell.length_c   1.000
_cell.angle_alpha   90.00
_cell.angle_beta   90.00
_cell.angle_gamma   90.00
#
_symmetry.space_group_name_H-M   'P 1'
#
loop_
_entity.id
_entity.type
_entity.pdbx_description
1 polymer ?
#
loop_
_entity_poly.entity_id
_entity_poly.type
_entity_poly.pdbx_seq_one_letter_code
_entity_poly.pdbx_strand_id
1 'polypeptide(L)'
;MDRETKVILIIYSALLLLISSPLLFFGHVKQNPDDFYEYNYTKIKYYTKYNGNDIAVYKLQTVDGKRLTMKDINVERQTNLPDKKHKLGTITVVLKEYTTPKKNIPYIVKTVHIKPTLVITKYKYDE
;
A
#
# COMPACT_ATOMS: atom_id res chain seq x y z
N MET A 1 -23.23 36.29 32.98
CA MET A 1 -21.96 36.00 32.32
C MET A 1 -21.38 37.30 31.82
N ASP A 2 -20.28 37.70 32.44
CA ASP A 2 -19.61 38.98 32.22
C ASP A 2 -19.00 39.07 30.78
N ARG A 3 -18.78 40.30 30.29
CA ARG A 3 -18.31 40.58 28.93
C ARG A 3 -16.91 40.00 28.70
N GLU A 4 -16.04 40.02 29.70
CA GLU A 4 -14.70 39.45 29.65
C GLU A 4 -14.75 37.93 29.59
N THR A 5 -15.68 37.30 30.34
CA THR A 5 -15.89 35.85 30.28
C THR A 5 -16.31 35.38 28.88
N LYS A 6 -17.14 36.18 28.18
CA LYS A 6 -17.55 35.89 26.79
C LYS A 6 -16.39 36.00 25.81
N VAL A 7 -15.54 37.01 25.95
CA VAL A 7 -14.40 37.25 25.06
C VAL A 7 -13.36 36.13 25.20
N ILE A 8 -13.05 35.72 26.44
CA ILE A 8 -12.11 34.63 26.71
C ILE A 8 -12.60 33.33 26.05
N LEU A 9 -13.90 33.01 26.18
CA LEU A 9 -14.46 31.79 25.61
C LEU A 9 -14.39 31.77 24.06
N ILE A 10 -14.59 32.94 23.42
CA ILE A 10 -14.47 33.10 21.96
C ILE A 10 -13.02 32.92 21.51
N ILE A 11 -12.05 33.48 22.24
CA ILE A 11 -10.62 33.32 21.93
C ILE A 11 -10.22 31.84 22.05
N TYR A 12 -10.62 31.16 23.13
CA TYR A 12 -10.30 29.75 23.33
C TYR A 12 -10.91 28.85 22.25
N SER A 13 -12.18 29.08 21.88
CA SER A 13 -12.85 28.31 20.82
C SER A 13 -12.27 28.57 19.43
N ALA A 14 -11.88 29.81 19.13
CA ALA A 14 -11.17 30.14 17.89
C ALA A 14 -9.78 29.49 17.83
N LEU A 15 -9.04 29.46 18.94
CA LEU A 15 -7.75 28.77 19.04
C LEU A 15 -7.92 27.25 18.81
N LEU A 16 -8.96 26.66 19.40
CA LEU A 16 -9.23 25.22 19.29
C LEU A 16 -9.60 24.82 17.85
N LEU A 17 -10.33 25.67 17.13
CA LEU A 17 -10.66 25.49 15.71
C LEU A 17 -9.44 25.63 14.79
N LEU A 18 -8.53 26.55 15.12
CA LEU A 18 -7.28 26.74 14.37
C LEU A 18 -6.31 25.56 14.54
N ILE A 19 -6.31 24.89 15.70
CA ILE A 19 -5.45 23.73 15.98
C ILE A 19 -6.06 22.43 15.43
N SER A 20 -7.39 22.30 15.35
CA SER A 20 -8.05 21.10 14.83
C SER A 20 -8.03 21.01 13.30
N SER A 21 -7.97 22.14 12.61
CA SER A 21 -8.05 22.20 11.14
C SER A 21 -6.85 21.52 10.43
N PRO A 22 -5.58 21.72 10.83
CA PRO A 22 -4.43 21.10 10.15
C PRO A 22 -4.39 19.58 10.31
N LEU A 23 -4.83 19.05 11.46
CA LEU A 23 -4.82 17.61 11.72
C LEU A 23 -5.73 16.81 10.77
N LEU A 24 -6.82 17.43 10.29
CA LEU A 24 -7.74 16.81 9.35
C LEU A 24 -7.20 16.77 7.91
N PHE A 25 -6.26 17.64 7.54
CA PHE A 25 -5.69 17.67 6.18
C PHE A 25 -4.59 16.62 5.96
N PHE A 26 -3.88 16.18 7.00
CA PHE A 26 -2.84 15.15 6.86
C PHE A 26 -3.39 13.73 6.70
N GLY A 27 -4.69 13.50 6.96
CA GLY A 27 -5.30 12.17 6.95
C GLY A 27 -5.73 11.62 5.58
N HIS A 28 -5.74 12.43 4.52
CA HIS A 28 -6.38 12.04 3.24
C HIS A 28 -5.50 12.13 1.99
N VAL A 29 -4.21 12.40 2.13
CA VAL A 29 -3.29 12.20 1.01
C VAL A 29 -3.00 10.72 0.91
N LYS A 30 -3.62 10.05 -0.07
CA LYS A 30 -3.33 8.66 -0.42
C LYS A 30 -1.92 8.61 -1.02
N GLN A 31 -0.92 8.56 -0.15
CA GLN A 31 0.49 8.56 -0.53
C GLN A 31 0.81 7.25 -1.26
N ASN A 32 1.34 7.36 -2.48
CA ASN A 32 1.80 6.19 -3.22
C ASN A 32 3.07 5.67 -2.52
N PRO A 33 3.09 4.42 -2.02
CA PRO A 33 4.24 3.92 -1.27
C PRO A 33 5.55 3.93 -2.07
N ASP A 34 5.45 3.86 -3.41
CA ASP A 34 6.58 3.93 -4.33
C ASP A 34 7.37 5.24 -4.23
N ASP A 35 6.73 6.33 -3.82
CA ASP A 35 7.39 7.62 -3.67
C ASP A 35 8.36 7.58 -2.47
N PHE A 36 8.03 6.81 -1.44
CA PHE A 36 8.68 6.88 -0.12
C PHE A 36 9.54 5.65 0.21
N TYR A 37 9.33 4.51 -0.45
CA TYR A 37 9.98 3.24 -0.11
C TYR A 37 10.68 2.61 -1.30
N GLU A 38 11.76 1.88 -1.00
CA GLU A 38 12.33 0.91 -1.92
C GLU A 38 11.52 -0.38 -1.88
N TYR A 39 11.40 -1.06 -3.02
CA TYR A 39 10.69 -2.33 -3.13
C TYR A 39 11.52 -3.38 -3.86
N ASN A 40 11.28 -4.64 -3.51
CA ASN A 40 11.84 -5.79 -4.19
C ASN A 40 10.73 -6.61 -4.85
N TYR A 41 11.05 -7.21 -6.00
CA TYR A 41 10.18 -8.15 -6.68
C TYR A 41 10.68 -9.57 -6.52
N THR A 42 9.84 -10.42 -5.94
CA THR A 42 10.08 -11.86 -5.84
C THR A 42 9.20 -12.59 -6.84
N LYS A 43 9.80 -13.35 -7.76
CA LYS A 43 9.04 -14.14 -8.74
C LYS A 43 8.35 -15.32 -8.06
N ILE A 44 7.05 -15.45 -8.30
CA ILE A 44 6.21 -16.51 -7.73
C ILE A 44 5.88 -17.51 -8.82
N LYS A 45 6.15 -18.79 -8.55
CA LYS A 45 5.84 -19.92 -9.43
C LYS A 45 4.41 -20.42 -9.21
N TYR A 46 4.01 -20.55 -7.95
CA TYR A 46 2.67 -20.99 -7.57
C TYR A 46 2.13 -20.14 -6.44
N TYR A 47 0.83 -19.87 -6.47
CA TYR A 47 0.12 -19.29 -5.34
C TYR A 47 -1.22 -19.99 -5.14
N THR A 48 -1.64 -20.08 -3.89
CA THR A 48 -2.97 -20.57 -3.53
C THR A 48 -3.57 -19.65 -2.51
N LYS A 49 -4.80 -19.21 -2.77
CA LYS A 49 -5.60 -18.39 -1.86
C LYS A 49 -6.47 -19.31 -1.02
N TYR A 50 -6.44 -19.10 0.29
CA TYR A 50 -7.35 -19.70 1.25
C TYR A 50 -8.10 -18.57 1.95
N ASN A 51 -9.42 -18.70 2.07
CA ASN A 51 -10.20 -17.82 2.93
C ASN A 51 -10.33 -18.52 4.29
N GLY A 52 -9.76 -17.94 5.34
CA GLY A 52 -9.89 -18.47 6.70
C GLY A 52 -10.24 -17.35 7.66
N ASN A 53 -11.32 -17.50 8.43
CA ASN A 53 -11.78 -16.55 9.44
C ASN A 53 -11.79 -15.09 8.93
N ASP A 54 -12.47 -14.85 7.80
CA ASP A 54 -12.60 -13.55 7.12
C ASP A 54 -11.30 -12.88 6.65
N ILE A 55 -10.16 -13.56 6.77
CA ILE A 55 -8.85 -13.06 6.31
C ILE A 55 -8.37 -13.94 5.15
N ALA A 56 -8.02 -13.30 4.02
CA ALA A 56 -7.39 -13.99 2.91
C ALA A 56 -5.92 -14.34 3.26
N VAL A 57 -5.61 -15.63 3.22
CA VAL A 57 -4.26 -16.17 3.41
C VAL A 57 -3.75 -16.70 2.08
N TYR A 58 -2.55 -16.29 1.70
CA TYR A 58 -1.89 -16.74 0.48
C TYR A 58 -0.70 -17.61 0.84
N LYS A 59 -0.66 -18.83 0.29
CA LYS A 59 0.55 -19.65 0.26
C LYS A 59 1.22 -19.42 -1.09
N LEU A 60 2.45 -18.93 -1.07
CA LEU A 60 3.24 -18.63 -2.25
C LEU A 60 4.43 -19.58 -2.32
N GLN A 61 4.77 -20.03 -3.51
CA GLN A 61 6.02 -20.72 -3.79
C GLN A 61 6.79 -19.91 -4.83
N THR A 62 7.98 -19.48 -4.46
CA THR A 62 8.87 -18.72 -5.34
C THR A 62 9.47 -19.62 -6.43
N VAL A 63 10.09 -19.02 -7.44
CA VAL A 63 10.74 -19.78 -8.54
C VAL A 63 11.94 -20.60 -8.06
N ASP A 64 12.66 -20.11 -7.05
CA ASP A 64 13.74 -20.81 -6.34
C ASP A 64 13.23 -21.89 -5.35
N GLY A 65 11.91 -22.05 -5.21
CA GLY A 65 11.29 -23.12 -4.43
C GLY A 65 10.99 -22.79 -2.97
N LYS A 66 11.35 -21.59 -2.50
CA LYS A 66 10.99 -21.09 -1.16
C LYS A 66 9.48 -20.97 -1.01
N ARG A 67 8.96 -21.40 0.14
CA ARG A 67 7.53 -21.31 0.47
C ARG A 67 7.30 -20.15 1.45
N LEU A 68 6.31 -19.31 1.16
CA LEU A 68 5.91 -18.17 1.97
C LEU A 68 4.43 -18.29 2.32
N THR A 69 4.06 -17.93 3.54
CA THR A 69 2.65 -17.79 3.93
C THR A 69 2.43 -16.36 4.36
N MET A 70 1.48 -15.69 3.72
CA MET A 70 1.23 -14.27 3.91
C MET A 70 -0.25 -14.03 4.14
N LYS A 71 -0.54 -13.09 5.04
CA LYS A 71 -1.88 -12.58 5.32
C LYS A 71 -1.94 -11.15 4.81
N ASP A 72 -3.14 -10.69 4.47
CA ASP A 72 -3.39 -9.27 4.19
C ASP A 72 -2.55 -8.70 3.04
N ILE A 73 -2.50 -9.43 1.92
CA ILE A 73 -1.85 -9.03 0.67
C ILE A 73 -2.83 -8.29 -0.24
N ASN A 74 -2.39 -7.18 -0.83
CA ASN A 74 -3.11 -6.57 -1.95
C ASN A 74 -2.90 -7.38 -3.23
N VAL A 75 -3.96 -7.63 -4.01
CA VAL A 75 -3.83 -8.29 -5.31
C VAL A 75 -4.08 -7.29 -6.42
N GLU A 76 -3.06 -7.07 -7.24
CA GLU A 76 -3.14 -6.22 -8.41
C GLU A 76 -3.10 -7.09 -9.67
N ARG A 77 -4.04 -6.83 -10.59
CA ARG A 77 -4.10 -7.54 -11.87
C ARG A 77 -3.84 -6.57 -12.99
N GLN A 78 -2.85 -6.89 -13.81
CA GLN A 78 -2.42 -6.06 -14.92
C GLN A 78 -2.53 -6.83 -16.23
N THR A 79 -2.75 -6.10 -17.32
CA THR A 79 -2.71 -6.63 -18.68
C THR A 79 -1.67 -5.83 -19.46
N ASN A 80 -0.71 -6.53 -20.06
CA ASN A 80 0.34 -5.91 -20.86
C ASN A 80 0.39 -6.54 -22.26
N LEU A 81 0.90 -5.78 -23.22
CA LEU A 81 1.18 -6.30 -24.56
C LEU A 81 2.33 -7.32 -24.49
N PRO A 82 2.27 -8.41 -25.29
CA PRO A 82 3.38 -9.36 -25.41
C PRO A 82 4.67 -8.69 -25.91
N ASP A 83 5.81 -9.18 -25.43
CA ASP A 83 7.14 -8.72 -25.85
C ASP A 83 8.07 -9.89 -26.17
N LYS A 84 9.34 -9.62 -26.49
CA LYS A 84 10.33 -10.66 -26.81
C LYS A 84 10.56 -11.67 -25.66
N LYS A 85 10.35 -11.25 -24.41
CA LYS A 85 10.55 -12.08 -23.20
C LYS A 85 9.25 -12.75 -22.75
N HIS A 86 8.09 -12.18 -23.05
CA HIS A 86 6.78 -12.60 -22.57
C HIS A 86 5.81 -12.76 -23.75
N LYS A 87 5.61 -14.02 -24.18
CA LYS A 87 4.75 -14.36 -25.30
C LYS A 87 3.27 -14.17 -24.98
N LEU A 88 2.44 -14.08 -26.02
CA LEU A 88 0.98 -14.07 -25.89
C LEU A 88 0.48 -15.24 -25.03
N GLY A 89 -0.43 -14.94 -24.09
CA GLY A 89 -0.99 -15.93 -23.17
C GLY A 89 -0.13 -16.23 -21.94
N THR A 90 1.10 -15.69 -21.86
CA THR A 90 1.95 -15.84 -20.68
C THR A 90 1.32 -15.12 -19.49
N ILE A 91 1.44 -15.71 -18.30
CA ILE A 91 1.09 -15.08 -17.03
C ILE A 91 2.35 -15.02 -16.19
N THR A 92 2.65 -13.85 -15.65
CA THR A 92 3.72 -13.68 -14.66
C THR A 92 3.10 -13.27 -13.33
N VAL A 93 3.66 -13.80 -12.26
CA VAL A 93 3.23 -13.48 -10.90
C VAL A 93 4.46 -13.05 -10.12
N VAL A 94 4.41 -11.84 -9.58
CA VAL A 94 5.48 -11.30 -8.75
C VAL A 94 4.89 -10.77 -7.45
N LEU A 95 5.63 -10.99 -6.37
CA LEU A 95 5.34 -10.39 -5.08
C LEU A 95 6.20 -9.13 -4.93
N LYS A 96 5.54 -7.98 -4.75
CA LYS A 96 6.16 -6.69 -4.48
C LYS A 96 6.17 -6.46 -2.96
N GLU A 97 7.35 -6.37 -2.39
CA GLU A 97 7.57 -6.13 -0.96
C GLU A 97 8.35 -4.84 -0.75
N TYR A 98 7.80 -3.92 0.02
CA TYR A 98 8.50 -2.70 0.42
C TYR A 98 9.47 -3.01 1.55
N THR A 99 10.69 -2.49 1.46
CA THR A 99 11.79 -2.86 2.34
C THR A 99 12.24 -1.69 3.19
N THR A 100 12.97 -0.76 2.60
CA THR A 100 13.58 0.36 3.29
C THR A 100 12.91 1.67 2.93
N PRO A 101 12.57 2.52 3.92
CA PRO A 101 12.20 3.89 3.66
C PRO A 101 13.37 4.65 3.04
N LYS A 102 13.10 5.47 2.01
CA LYS A 102 14.12 6.32 1.39
C LYS A 102 14.64 7.36 2.41
N LYS A 103 15.89 7.80 2.24
CA LYS A 103 16.64 8.59 3.27
C LYS A 103 15.92 9.85 3.78
N ASN A 104 15.08 10.50 2.97
CA ASN A 104 14.51 11.82 3.28
C ASN A 104 12.99 11.82 3.52
N ILE A 105 12.42 10.70 3.99
CA ILE A 105 10.97 10.66 4.22
C ILE A 105 10.57 11.19 5.61
N PRO A 106 9.41 11.87 5.73
CA PRO A 106 8.90 12.33 7.02
C PRO A 106 8.71 11.19 8.01
N TYR A 107 8.96 11.44 9.30
CA TYR A 107 8.88 10.42 10.35
C TYR A 107 7.51 9.71 10.41
N ILE A 108 6.42 10.45 10.18
CA ILE A 108 5.05 9.94 10.14
C ILE A 108 4.88 8.87 9.04
N VAL A 109 5.60 9.00 7.93
CA VAL A 109 5.55 8.03 6.83
C VAL A 109 6.31 6.76 7.21
N LYS A 110 7.48 6.88 7.89
CA LYS A 110 8.32 5.72 8.30
C LYS A 110 7.56 4.65 9.10
N THR A 111 6.54 5.03 9.85
CA THR A 111 5.78 4.13 10.73
C THR A 111 4.59 3.46 10.05
N VAL A 112 4.29 3.79 8.79
CA VAL A 112 3.16 3.19 8.07
C VAL A 112 3.50 1.75 7.69
N HIS A 113 2.72 0.79 8.18
CA HIS A 113 2.82 -0.60 7.75
C HIS A 113 2.25 -0.73 6.33
N ILE A 114 3.12 -0.99 5.36
CA ILE A 114 2.71 -1.18 3.97
C ILE A 114 2.53 -2.66 3.68
N LYS A 115 1.32 -3.01 3.25
CA LYS A 115 0.98 -4.39 2.86
C LYS A 115 1.75 -4.78 1.59
N PRO A 116 2.28 -6.01 1.51
CA PRO A 116 2.84 -6.53 0.25
C PRO A 116 1.75 -6.63 -0.83
N THR A 117 2.17 -6.55 -2.10
CA THR A 117 1.26 -6.64 -3.25
C THR A 117 1.63 -7.81 -4.15
N LEU A 118 0.69 -8.70 -4.42
CA LEU A 118 0.82 -9.74 -5.44
C LEU A 118 0.35 -9.17 -6.78
N VAL A 119 1.30 -8.92 -7.68
CA VAL A 119 1.05 -8.42 -9.02
C VAL A 119 0.97 -9.60 -9.98
N ILE A 120 -0.20 -9.76 -10.60
CA ILE A 120 -0.49 -10.81 -11.59
C ILE A 120 -0.64 -10.14 -12.94
N THR A 121 0.33 -10.33 -13.83
CA THR A 121 0.34 -9.73 -15.16
C THR A 121 0.03 -10.78 -16.21
N LYS A 122 -1.02 -10.55 -16.99
CA LYS A 122 -1.39 -11.37 -18.16
C LYS A 122 -0.94 -10.65 -19.43
N TYR A 123 -0.25 -11.36 -20.32
CA TYR A 123 0.21 -10.81 -21.59
C TYR A 123 -0.78 -11.14 -22.71
N LYS A 124 -1.58 -10.14 -23.11
CA LYS A 124 -2.56 -10.24 -24.21
C LYS A 124 -2.57 -8.97 -25.05
N TYR A 125 -3.04 -9.08 -26.29
CA TYR A 125 -3.35 -7.89 -27.09
C TYR A 125 -4.60 -7.21 -26.52
N ASP A 126 -4.68 -5.89 -26.70
CA ASP A 126 -5.94 -5.18 -26.49
C ASP A 126 -6.94 -5.68 -27.56
N GLU A 127 -8.16 -5.97 -27.10
CA GLU A 127 -9.25 -6.48 -27.94
C GLU A 127 -9.74 -5.43 -28.95
#